data_AF-A0A6P4JT66-F1
#
_entry.id   AF-A0A6P4JT66-F1
#
_cell.length_a   1.000
_cell.length_b   1.000
_cell.length_c   1.000
_cell.angle_alpha   90.00
_cell.angle_beta   90.00
_cell.angle_gamma   90.00
#
_symmetry.space_group_name_H-M   'P 1'
#
loop_
_entity.id
_entity.type
_entity.pdbx_description
1 polymer ?
#
loop_
_entity_poly.entity_id
_entity_poly.type
_entity_poly.pdbx_seq_one_letter_code
_entity_poly.pdbx_strand_id
1 'polypeptide(L)'
;MSSVSLIAVCVLLCLSGQAWGQYEAVDQAIAWANNVYQTVGVVTREKLPVTASAQKEGQDMLDTFKLGLTHCETELKATRNVDQHRTCVNALTAGYYASLGQLAGELWAIHGATSGASRLSLFW
;
A
#
# COMPACT_ATOMS: atom_id res chain seq x y z
N MET A 1 -44.52 14.30 -25.17
CA MET A 1 -43.14 14.39 -24.64
C MET A 1 -42.22 14.58 -25.83
N SER A 2 -41.45 15.68 -25.87
CA SER A 2 -40.58 16.00 -27.01
C SER A 2 -39.34 15.12 -26.99
N SER A 3 -38.83 14.73 -28.16
CA SER A 3 -37.64 13.88 -28.35
C SER A 3 -36.41 14.41 -27.59
N VAL A 4 -36.34 15.74 -27.39
CA VAL A 4 -35.27 16.42 -26.65
C VAL A 4 -35.29 16.06 -25.15
N SER A 5 -36.48 15.85 -24.58
CA SER A 5 -36.65 15.48 -23.17
C SER A 5 -36.13 14.07 -22.87
N LEU A 6 -36.25 13.14 -23.82
CA LEU A 6 -35.75 11.77 -23.70
C LEU A 6 -34.22 11.71 -23.76
N ILE A 7 -33.60 12.50 -24.64
CA ILE A 7 -32.14 12.57 -24.77
C ILE A 7 -31.52 13.16 -23.51
N ALA A 8 -32.10 14.24 -22.96
CA ALA A 8 -31.63 14.83 -21.72
C ALA A 8 -31.69 13.86 -20.53
N VAL A 9 -32.77 13.09 -20.42
CA VAL A 9 -32.93 12.07 -19.37
C VAL A 9 -31.94 10.92 -19.53
N CYS A 10 -31.72 10.42 -20.75
CA CYS A 10 -30.73 9.37 -21.01
C CYS A 10 -29.30 9.82 -20.68
N VAL A 11 -28.91 11.04 -21.04
CA VAL A 11 -27.57 11.58 -20.74
C VAL A 11 -27.38 11.74 -19.23
N LEU A 12 -28.39 12.21 -18.50
CA LEU A 12 -28.34 12.32 -17.04
C LEU A 12 -28.23 10.95 -16.34
N LEU A 13 -28.94 9.93 -16.83
CA LEU A 13 -28.86 8.56 -16.30
C LEU A 13 -27.51 7.89 -16.58
N CYS A 14 -26.90 8.15 -17.75
CA CYS A 14 -25.57 7.64 -18.05
C CYS A 14 -24.49 8.30 -17.19
N LEU A 15 -24.57 9.62 -16.99
CA LEU A 15 -23.63 10.37 -16.16
C LEU A 15 -23.70 9.97 -14.67
N SER A 16 -24.90 9.72 -14.14
CA SER A 16 -25.05 9.25 -12.77
C SER A 16 -24.54 7.82 -12.59
N GLY A 17 -24.82 6.90 -13.52
CA GLY A 17 -24.30 5.54 -13.48
C GLY A 17 -22.76 5.47 -13.49
N GLN A 18 -22.11 6.31 -14.30
CA GLN A 18 -20.65 6.39 -14.34
C GLN A 18 -20.04 6.96 -13.05
N ALA A 19 -20.69 7.93 -12.43
CA ALA A 19 -20.23 8.51 -11.17
C ALA A 19 -20.28 7.49 -10.01
N TRP A 20 -21.26 6.59 -10.00
CA TRP A 20 -21.42 5.57 -8.96
C TRP A 20 -20.39 4.44 -9.11
N GLY A 21 -20.16 3.97 -10.34
CA GLY A 21 -19.13 2.95 -10.61
C GLY A 21 -17.71 3.44 -10.29
N GLN A 22 -17.41 4.73 -10.50
CA GLN A 22 -16.13 5.30 -10.09
C GLN A 22 -15.97 5.42 -8.57
N TYR A 23 -17.05 5.68 -7.84
CA TYR A 23 -17.00 5.77 -6.38
C TYR A 23 -16.69 4.41 -5.75
N GLU A 24 -17.33 3.34 -6.23
CA GLU A 24 -17.07 1.97 -5.79
C GLU A 24 -15.63 1.53 -6.06
N ALA A 25 -15.08 1.90 -7.23
CA ALA A 25 -13.69 1.59 -7.58
C ALA A 25 -12.67 2.30 -6.67
N VAL A 26 -12.95 3.53 -6.23
CA VAL A 26 -12.11 4.27 -5.27
C VAL A 26 -12.11 3.59 -3.90
N ASP A 27 -13.28 3.22 -3.37
CA ASP A 27 -13.39 2.56 -2.07
C ASP A 27 -12.69 1.18 -2.07
N GLN A 28 -12.86 0.41 -3.15
CA GLN A 28 -12.16 -0.86 -3.32
C GLN A 28 -10.63 -0.69 -3.38
N ALA A 29 -10.15 0.35 -4.05
CA ALA A 29 -8.71 0.64 -4.12
C ALA A 29 -8.13 1.02 -2.76
N ILE A 30 -8.84 1.82 -1.96
CA ILE A 30 -8.47 2.16 -0.58
C ILE A 30 -8.45 0.89 0.30
N ALA A 31 -9.47 0.03 0.19
CA ALA A 31 -9.52 -1.22 0.94
C ALA A 31 -8.35 -2.15 0.58
N TRP A 32 -7.99 -2.22 -0.70
CA TRP A 32 -6.83 -2.96 -1.16
C TRP A 32 -5.51 -2.42 -0.57
N ALA A 33 -5.29 -1.10 -0.61
CA ALA A 33 -4.09 -0.49 -0.02
C ALA A 33 -3.96 -0.76 1.49
N ASN A 34 -5.09 -0.76 2.21
CA ASN A 34 -5.11 -1.15 3.62
C ASN A 34 -4.74 -2.62 3.85
N ASN A 35 -5.19 -3.53 2.99
CA ASN A 35 -4.77 -4.94 3.06
C ASN A 35 -3.26 -5.10 2.79
N VAL A 36 -2.70 -4.31 1.88
CA VAL A 36 -1.25 -4.24 1.65
C VAL A 36 -0.54 -3.78 2.93
N TYR A 37 -1.00 -2.72 3.58
CA TYR A 37 -0.45 -2.26 4.87
C TYR A 37 -0.44 -3.36 5.95
N GLN A 38 -1.55 -4.07 6.12
CA GLN A 38 -1.63 -5.16 7.09
C GLN A 38 -0.64 -6.29 6.77
N THR A 39 -0.52 -6.65 5.49
CA THR A 39 0.42 -7.68 5.02
C THR A 39 1.86 -7.27 5.29
N VAL A 40 2.22 -6.04 4.93
CA VAL A 40 3.54 -5.47 5.19
C VAL A 40 3.82 -5.47 6.70
N GLY A 41 2.84 -5.12 7.54
CA GLY A 41 2.97 -5.15 9.00
C GLY A 41 3.23 -6.54 9.58
N VAL A 42 2.73 -7.60 8.96
CA VAL A 42 3.09 -8.98 9.34
C VAL A 42 4.54 -9.27 8.92
N VAL A 43 4.88 -9.01 7.65
CA VAL A 43 6.23 -9.29 7.11
C VAL A 43 7.32 -8.55 7.90
N THR A 44 7.11 -7.30 8.25
CA THR A 44 8.07 -6.52 9.05
C THR A 44 8.34 -7.16 10.40
N ARG A 45 7.30 -7.62 11.10
CA ARG A 45 7.46 -8.27 12.40
C ARG A 45 8.17 -9.62 12.30
N GLU A 46 7.92 -10.36 11.22
CA GLU A 46 8.54 -11.67 10.98
C GLU A 46 10.00 -11.58 10.52
N LYS A 47 10.35 -10.56 9.72
CA LYS A 47 11.71 -10.41 9.17
C LYS A 47 12.70 -9.82 10.16
N LEU A 48 12.23 -9.06 11.15
CA LEU A 48 13.09 -8.41 12.15
C LEU A 48 13.28 -9.27 13.40
N PRO A 49 14.40 -9.14 14.12
CA PRO A 49 14.58 -9.79 15.42
C PRO A 49 13.45 -9.48 16.41
N VAL A 50 13.13 -10.43 17.29
CA VAL A 50 12.13 -10.26 18.36
C VAL A 50 12.72 -9.52 19.56
N THR A 51 13.36 -8.38 19.30
CA THR A 51 13.90 -7.48 20.34
C THR A 51 13.12 -6.17 20.33
N ALA A 52 13.00 -5.53 21.49
CA ALA A 52 12.23 -4.30 21.61
C ALA A 52 12.74 -3.18 20.69
N SER A 53 14.06 -3.09 20.47
CA SER A 53 14.67 -2.11 19.56
C SER A 53 14.34 -2.41 18.09
N ALA A 54 14.53 -3.65 17.64
CA ALA A 54 14.24 -4.04 16.27
C ALA A 54 12.76 -3.88 15.92
N GLN A 55 11.87 -4.25 16.84
CA GLN A 55 10.43 -4.09 16.66
C GLN A 55 10.03 -2.61 16.66
N LYS A 56 10.70 -1.76 17.45
CA LYS A 56 10.49 -0.30 17.40
C LYS A 56 10.90 0.29 16.05
N GLU A 57 12.07 -0.07 15.53
CA GLU A 57 12.53 0.41 14.21
C GLU A 57 11.61 -0.08 13.08
N GLY A 58 11.14 -1.33 13.15
CA GLY A 58 10.12 -1.84 12.24
C GLY A 58 8.81 -1.06 12.31
N GLN A 59 8.37 -0.67 13.51
CA GLN A 59 7.18 0.17 13.70
C GLN A 59 7.37 1.58 13.12
N ASP A 60 8.51 2.21 13.36
CA ASP A 60 8.81 3.55 12.83
C ASP A 60 8.83 3.53 11.27
N MET A 61 9.32 2.44 10.66
CA MET A 61 9.20 2.21 9.22
C MET A 61 7.74 2.05 8.77
N LEU A 62 6.93 1.24 9.49
CA LEU A 62 5.51 1.05 9.16
C LEU A 62 4.72 2.36 9.23
N ASP A 63 5.02 3.22 10.20
CA ASP A 63 4.40 4.54 10.33
C ASP A 63 4.74 5.42 9.11
N THR A 64 5.99 5.37 8.65
CA THR A 64 6.42 6.06 7.42
C THR A 64 5.71 5.51 6.18
N PHE A 65 5.56 4.19 6.09
CA PHE A 65 4.84 3.53 5.00
C PHE A 65 3.36 3.95 4.98
N LYS A 66 2.71 3.98 6.14
CA LYS A 66 1.32 4.42 6.30
C LYS A 66 1.12 5.88 5.87
N LEU A 67 2.08 6.75 6.19
CA LEU A 67 2.07 8.13 5.74
C LEU A 67 2.13 8.21 4.20
N GLY A 68 3.00 7.43 3.57
CA GLY A 68 3.08 7.33 2.11
C GLY A 68 1.79 6.80 1.48
N LEU A 69 1.15 5.79 2.07
CA LEU A 69 -0.15 5.29 1.60
C LEU A 69 -1.23 6.37 1.71
N THR A 70 -1.24 7.13 2.79
CA THR A 70 -2.17 8.27 2.98
C THR A 70 -2.01 9.31 1.87
N HIS A 71 -0.78 9.54 1.41
CA HIS A 71 -0.53 10.41 0.26
C HIS A 71 -1.11 9.82 -1.04
N CYS A 72 -0.86 8.53 -1.32
CA CYS A 72 -1.46 7.85 -2.47
C CYS A 72 -3.00 7.85 -2.42
N GLU A 73 -3.62 7.72 -1.25
CA GLU A 73 -5.07 7.80 -1.06
C GLU A 73 -5.62 9.21 -1.29
N THR A 74 -4.89 10.25 -0.87
CA THR A 74 -5.28 11.65 -1.09
C THR A 74 -5.29 11.96 -2.58
N GLU A 75 -4.26 11.53 -3.31
CA GLU A 75 -4.19 11.65 -4.77
C GLU A 75 -5.31 10.86 -5.46
N LEU A 76 -5.65 9.66 -4.97
CA LEU A 76 -6.78 8.89 -5.49
C LEU A 76 -8.10 9.65 -5.32
N LYS A 77 -8.34 10.24 -4.14
CA LYS A 77 -9.58 10.99 -3.88
C LYS A 77 -9.67 12.26 -4.73
N ALA A 78 -8.53 12.90 -5.03
CA ALA A 78 -8.45 14.09 -5.87
C ALA A 78 -8.64 13.78 -7.36
N THR A 79 -7.93 12.77 -7.87
CA THR A 79 -7.87 12.46 -9.31
C THR A 79 -8.89 11.42 -9.76
N ARG A 80 -9.40 10.60 -8.83
CA ARG A 80 -10.19 9.39 -9.07
C ARG A 80 -9.50 8.38 -10.01
N ASN A 81 -8.17 8.46 -10.11
CA ASN A 81 -7.38 7.58 -10.97
C ASN A 81 -6.87 6.37 -10.19
N VAL A 82 -7.58 5.25 -10.32
CA VAL A 82 -7.28 3.98 -9.64
C VAL A 82 -5.96 3.37 -10.12
N ASP A 83 -5.62 3.49 -11.41
CA ASP A 83 -4.38 2.95 -11.96
C ASP A 83 -3.14 3.70 -11.43
N GLN A 84 -3.24 5.03 -11.32
CA GLN A 84 -2.20 5.86 -10.72
C GLN A 84 -2.03 5.53 -9.23
N HIS A 85 -3.14 5.35 -8.49
CA HIS A 85 -3.09 4.93 -7.09
C HIS A 85 -2.40 3.58 -6.93
N ARG A 86 -2.76 2.59 -7.76
CA ARG A 86 -2.13 1.27 -7.74
C ARG A 86 -0.62 1.35 -8.01
N THR A 87 -0.21 2.18 -8.96
CA THR A 87 1.19 2.43 -9.27
C THR A 87 1.92 3.06 -8.07
N CYS A 88 1.32 4.05 -7.43
CA CYS A 88 1.85 4.70 -6.22
C CYS A 88 2.07 3.70 -5.08
N VAL A 89 1.04 2.91 -4.74
CA VAL A 89 1.11 1.90 -3.67
C VAL A 89 2.15 0.83 -3.99
N ASN A 90 2.22 0.34 -5.23
CA ASN A 90 3.21 -0.67 -5.62
C ASN A 90 4.65 -0.15 -5.53
N ALA A 91 4.90 1.08 -6.01
CA ALA A 91 6.21 1.71 -5.93
C ALA A 91 6.65 1.90 -4.47
N LEU A 92 5.73 2.39 -3.63
CA LEU A 92 5.98 2.58 -2.20
C LEU A 92 6.27 1.24 -1.51
N THR A 93 5.50 0.19 -1.83
CA THR A 93 5.66 -1.15 -1.24
C THR A 93 7.00 -1.79 -1.65
N ALA A 94 7.40 -1.63 -2.92
CA ALA A 94 8.69 -2.11 -3.40
C ALA A 94 9.86 -1.40 -2.68
N GLY A 95 9.78 -0.07 -2.55
CA GLY A 95 10.75 0.71 -1.79
C GLY A 95 10.80 0.29 -0.31
N TYR A 96 9.65 0.04 0.30
CA TYR A 96 9.57 -0.43 1.67
C TYR A 96 10.30 -1.77 1.87
N TYR A 97 10.04 -2.76 1.01
CA TYR A 97 10.70 -4.07 1.13
C TYR A 97 12.21 -4.01 0.91
N ALA A 98 12.69 -3.13 0.02
CA ALA A 98 14.12 -2.90 -0.15
C ALA A 98 14.75 -2.38 1.14
N SER A 99 14.14 -1.35 1.76
CA SER A 99 14.61 -0.80 3.04
C SER A 99 14.51 -1.81 4.18
N LEU A 100 13.44 -2.61 4.23
CA LEU A 100 13.26 -3.64 5.25
C LEU A 100 14.36 -4.71 5.13
N GLY A 101 14.73 -5.10 3.92
CA GLY A 101 15.83 -6.04 3.68
C GLY A 101 17.18 -5.52 4.19
N GLN A 102 17.45 -4.23 4.00
CA GLN A 102 18.64 -3.57 4.54
C GLN A 102 18.63 -3.54 6.07
N LEU A 103 17.52 -3.08 6.66
CA LEU A 103 17.35 -3.00 8.10
C LEU A 103 17.49 -4.37 8.77
N ALA A 104 16.83 -5.40 8.20
CA ALA A 104 16.95 -6.77 8.67
C ALA A 104 18.42 -7.24 8.59
N GLY A 105 19.11 -6.94 7.49
CA GLY A 105 20.53 -7.27 7.34
C GLY A 105 21.40 -6.68 8.46
N GLU A 106 21.23 -5.40 8.77
CA GLU A 106 21.96 -4.68 9.82
C GLU A 106 21.64 -5.21 11.22
N LEU A 107 20.36 -5.30 11.57
CA LEU A 107 19.93 -5.73 12.90
C LEU A 107 20.32 -7.17 13.17
N TRP A 108 20.13 -8.06 12.19
CA TRP A 108 20.59 -9.43 12.33
C TRP A 108 22.12 -9.52 12.37
N ALA A 109 22.88 -8.70 11.63
CA ALA A 109 24.35 -8.70 11.70
C ALA A 109 24.84 -8.38 13.12
N ILE A 110 24.22 -7.41 13.78
CA ILE A 110 24.49 -7.06 15.19
C ILE A 110 24.08 -8.21 16.13
N HIS A 111 22.97 -8.90 15.83
CA HIS A 111 22.44 -9.98 16.68
C HIS A 111 23.06 -11.35 16.42
N GLY A 112 23.89 -11.52 15.38
CA GLY A 112 24.37 -12.82 14.94
C GLY A 112 25.86 -12.88 14.61
N ALA A 113 26.69 -12.62 15.62
CA ALA A 113 28.05 -13.16 15.69
C ALA A 113 28.09 -14.69 15.96
N THR A 114 26.97 -15.40 15.75
CA THR A 114 26.86 -16.86 15.82
C THR A 114 26.40 -17.41 14.46
N SER A 115 27.39 -17.85 13.67
CA SER A 115 27.29 -18.71 12.48
C SER A 115 26.57 -18.14 11.24
N GLY A 116 27.35 -17.44 10.41
CA GLY A 116 26.98 -16.85 9.12
C GLY A 116 26.69 -17.81 7.95
N ALA A 117 26.23 -19.05 8.20
CA ALA A 117 25.94 -20.02 7.14
C ALA A 117 24.45 -20.06 6.69
N SER A 118 23.53 -19.53 7.50
CA SER A 118 22.07 -19.68 7.25
C SER A 118 21.41 -18.46 6.58
N ARG A 119 22.15 -17.43 6.18
CA ARG A 119 21.55 -16.13 5.78
C ARG A 119 21.26 -15.97 4.29
N LEU A 120 21.71 -16.92 3.47
CA LEU A 120 21.42 -16.94 2.03
C LEU A 120 19.95 -17.31 1.72
N SER A 121 19.17 -17.81 2.71
CA SER A 121 17.75 -18.16 2.52
C SER A 121 16.75 -17.09 3.00
N LEU A 122 17.22 -15.96 3.57
CA LEU A 122 16.31 -14.89 4.01
C LEU A 122 15.82 -13.97 2.87
N PHE A 123 16.46 -14.09 1.70
CA PHE A 123 16.14 -13.41 0.46
C PHE A 123 15.73 -14.44 -0.59
N TRP A 124 14.48 -14.87 -0.55
CA TRP A 124 13.79 -15.52 -1.66
C TRP A 124 12.37 -15.01 -1.72
#